data_AF-A0A7W1SNH0-F1
#
_entry.id   AF-A0A7W1SNH0-F1
#
_cell.length_a   1.000
_cell.length_b   1.000
_cell.length_c   1.000
_cell.angle_alpha   90.00
_cell.angle_beta   90.00
_cell.angle_gamma   90.00
#
_symmetry.space_group_name_H-M   'P 1'
#
loop_
_entity.id
_entity.type
_entity.pdbx_description
1 polymer ?
#
loop_
_entity_poly.entity_id
_entity_poly.type
_entity_poly.pdbx_seq_one_letter_code
_entity_poly.pdbx_strand_id
1 'polypeptide(L)'
;MTGMTMPQQTWYGAAAGYLATWMAMMVPMMLPSFVPMVSRYRRSVRGADGIHLHGLTALVVVGYFAIWTALGTAAYAAGAGVMAVEMRWGTVAHWLPVAAGVVLLAAGGVQFTPWKARQLALCREGSGRDCPPAPNALGAWRHGLGLGVRCSLSCGSLMLALLAVGMMDLVTMAAVTLAISAERLAPDPVRVARVAGVAIVLAGVLTIARP
;
A
#
# COMPACT_ATOMS: atom_id res chain seq x y z
N MET A 1 19.14 36.37 19.83
CA MET A 1 18.10 35.32 19.81
C MET A 1 18.07 34.72 18.42
N THR A 2 18.38 33.43 18.37
CA THR A 2 18.53 32.53 17.23
C THR A 2 17.66 32.87 16.02
N GLY A 3 18.30 33.34 14.95
CA GLY A 3 17.74 33.19 13.61
C GLY A 3 17.60 31.71 13.33
N MET A 4 16.36 31.21 13.36
CA MET A 4 16.02 29.91 12.79
C MET A 4 16.23 30.03 11.29
N THR A 5 17.46 29.76 10.84
CA THR A 5 17.71 29.30 9.49
C THR A 5 16.99 27.97 9.34
N MET A 6 15.72 28.02 8.92
CA MET A 6 15.04 26.87 8.34
C MET A 6 16.00 26.33 7.28
N PRO A 7 16.57 25.12 7.44
CA PRO A 7 17.41 24.56 6.41
C PRO A 7 16.57 24.60 5.13
N GLN A 8 17.13 25.14 4.03
CA GLN A 8 16.58 24.88 2.72
C GLN A 8 16.61 23.36 2.56
N GLN A 9 15.54 22.68 2.96
CA GLN A 9 15.35 21.30 2.59
C GLN A 9 15.27 21.32 1.08
N THR A 10 16.33 20.85 0.44
CA THR A 10 16.28 20.54 -0.98
C THR A 10 15.10 19.61 -1.19
N TRP A 11 14.39 19.77 -2.30
CA TRP A 11 13.21 18.97 -2.63
C TRP A 11 13.48 17.45 -2.52
N TYR A 12 14.73 17.03 -2.72
CA TYR A 12 15.23 15.68 -2.48
C TYR A 12 15.18 15.26 -1.01
N GLY A 13 15.56 16.13 -0.07
CA GLY A 13 15.51 15.87 1.36
C GLY A 13 14.08 15.70 1.87
N ALA A 14 13.15 16.51 1.38
CA ALA A 14 11.72 16.37 1.68
C ALA A 14 11.16 15.05 1.12
N ALA A 15 11.49 14.71 -0.13
CA ALA A 15 11.08 13.44 -0.74
C ALA A 15 11.66 12.23 -0.01
N ALA A 16 12.94 12.28 0.39
CA ALA A 16 13.59 11.21 1.15
C ALA A 16 12.96 11.03 2.55
N GLY A 17 12.67 12.13 3.25
CA GLY A 17 11.98 12.09 4.55
C GLY A 17 10.56 11.53 4.45
N TYR A 18 9.82 11.91 3.40
CA TYR A 18 8.51 11.35 3.10
C TYR A 18 8.59 9.85 2.84
N LEU A 19 9.51 9.40 1.96
CA LEU A 19 9.68 7.99 1.65
C LEU A 19 10.12 7.18 2.88
N ALA A 20 10.97 7.74 3.73
CA ALA A 20 11.37 7.11 4.99
C ALA A 20 10.15 6.91 5.91
N THR A 21 9.30 7.92 6.04
CA THR A 21 8.08 7.87 6.87
C THR A 21 7.05 6.91 6.28
N TRP A 22 6.83 6.99 4.97
CA TRP A 22 6.00 6.06 4.20
C TRP A 22 6.44 4.62 4.43
N MET A 23 7.73 4.33 4.27
CA MET A 23 8.25 2.98 4.49
C MET A 23 8.12 2.57 5.95
N ALA A 24 8.37 3.46 6.92
CA ALA A 24 8.21 3.18 8.33
C ALA A 24 6.76 2.85 8.72
N MET A 25 5.76 3.40 8.02
CA MET A 25 4.34 3.06 8.19
C MET A 25 3.97 1.78 7.43
N MET A 26 4.38 1.68 6.16
CA MET A 26 3.99 0.59 5.27
C MET A 26 4.61 -0.76 5.65
N VAL A 27 5.86 -0.77 6.12
CA VAL A 27 6.58 -1.99 6.51
C VAL A 27 5.81 -2.74 7.62
N PRO A 28 5.48 -2.12 8.78
CA PRO A 28 4.66 -2.76 9.82
C PRO A 28 3.29 -3.22 9.32
N MET A 29 2.59 -2.41 8.53
CA MET A 29 1.25 -2.74 8.03
C MET A 29 1.25 -3.97 7.12
N MET A 30 2.33 -4.14 6.34
CA MET A 30 2.43 -5.20 5.34
C MET A 30 3.13 -6.46 5.83
N LEU A 31 3.85 -6.35 6.95
CA LEU A 31 4.56 -7.44 7.60
C LEU A 31 3.68 -8.69 7.84
N PRO A 32 2.41 -8.57 8.31
CA PRO A 32 1.54 -9.73 8.52
C PRO A 32 1.27 -10.52 7.25
N SER A 33 1.22 -9.85 6.10
CA SER A 33 1.05 -10.52 4.80
C SER A 33 2.36 -11.08 4.27
N PHE A 34 3.45 -10.35 4.50
CA PHE A 34 4.74 -10.64 3.89
C PHE A 34 5.41 -11.86 4.53
N VAL A 35 5.30 -12.01 5.85
CA VAL A 35 5.86 -13.15 6.62
C VAL A 35 5.39 -14.52 6.10
N PRO A 36 4.08 -14.81 5.96
CA PRO A 36 3.63 -16.11 5.46
C PRO A 36 4.05 -16.35 4.01
N MET A 37 4.11 -15.31 3.18
CA MET A 37 4.55 -15.41 1.78
C MET A 37 6.04 -15.78 1.68
N VAL A 38 6.92 -15.09 2.43
CA VAL A 38 8.35 -15.43 2.48
C VAL A 38 8.60 -16.80 3.07
N SER A 39 7.81 -17.22 4.09
CA SER A 39 7.93 -18.56 4.67
C SER A 39 7.64 -19.68 3.67
N ARG A 40 6.71 -19.45 2.72
CA ARG A 40 6.37 -20.39 1.65
C ARG A 40 7.48 -20.44 0.61
N TYR A 41 8.01 -19.29 0.21
CA TYR A 41 9.17 -19.20 -0.67
C TYR A 41 10.39 -19.94 -0.11
N ARG A 42 10.72 -19.71 1.18
CA ARG A 42 11.82 -20.43 1.84
C ARG A 42 11.59 -21.94 1.87
N ARG A 43 10.34 -22.39 2.03
CA ARG A 43 9.99 -23.83 1.98
C ARG A 43 10.15 -24.43 0.58
N SER A 44 9.79 -23.70 -0.48
CA SER A 44 9.94 -24.19 -1.85
C SER A 44 11.40 -24.26 -2.32
N VAL A 45 12.28 -23.46 -1.73
CA VAL A 45 13.73 -23.39 -2.08
C VAL A 45 14.61 -24.07 -1.00
N ARG A 46 14.03 -24.91 -0.13
CA ARG A 46 14.73 -25.60 0.97
C ARG A 46 15.92 -26.47 0.55
N GLY A 47 16.06 -26.79 -0.74
CA GLY A 47 17.20 -27.55 -1.28
C GLY A 47 18.42 -26.70 -1.65
N ALA A 48 18.38 -25.37 -1.52
CA ALA A 48 19.53 -24.50 -1.78
C ALA A 48 20.42 -24.33 -0.54
N ASP A 49 21.74 -24.18 -0.74
CA ASP A 49 22.70 -23.88 0.33
C ASP A 49 22.26 -22.67 1.17
N GLY A 50 22.56 -22.69 2.48
CA GLY A 50 22.08 -21.68 3.44
C GLY A 50 22.37 -20.24 3.01
N ILE A 51 23.59 -19.96 2.52
CA ILE A 51 23.99 -18.62 2.03
C ILE A 51 23.19 -18.21 0.79
N HIS A 52 22.95 -19.15 -0.13
CA HIS A 52 22.18 -18.90 -1.36
C HIS A 52 20.70 -18.64 -1.03
N LEU A 53 20.12 -19.35 -0.07
CA LEU A 53 18.76 -19.13 0.40
C LEU A 53 18.57 -17.73 1.01
N HIS A 54 19.53 -17.24 1.79
CA HIS A 54 19.47 -15.89 2.36
C HIS A 54 19.52 -14.81 1.28
N GLY A 55 20.43 -14.93 0.31
CA GLY A 55 20.53 -13.98 -0.82
C GLY A 55 19.26 -13.94 -1.67
N LEU A 56 18.71 -15.11 -2.02
CA LEU A 56 17.46 -15.20 -2.78
C LEU A 56 16.27 -14.62 -2.01
N THR A 57 16.19 -14.87 -0.70
CA THR A 57 15.13 -14.31 0.15
C THR A 57 15.24 -12.79 0.23
N ALA A 58 16.44 -12.25 0.41
CA ALA A 58 16.68 -10.81 0.41
C ALA A 58 16.23 -10.17 -0.91
N LEU A 59 16.48 -10.83 -2.04
CA LEU A 59 16.08 -10.31 -3.35
C LEU A 59 14.56 -10.29 -3.56
N VAL A 60 13.84 -11.28 -3.03
CA VAL A 60 12.36 -11.26 -2.98
C VAL A 60 11.86 -10.06 -2.16
N VAL A 61 12.49 -9.82 -1.00
CA VAL A 61 12.15 -8.70 -0.10
C VAL A 61 12.39 -7.36 -0.78
N VAL A 62 13.55 -7.19 -1.41
CA VAL A 62 13.89 -5.97 -2.15
C VAL A 62 12.92 -5.74 -3.31
N GLY A 63 12.58 -6.78 -4.08
CA GLY A 63 11.59 -6.66 -5.16
C GLY A 63 10.20 -6.25 -4.65
N TYR A 64 9.76 -6.80 -3.52
CA TYR A 64 8.49 -6.43 -2.89
C TYR A 64 8.48 -4.96 -2.48
N PHE A 65 9.50 -4.51 -1.75
CA PHE A 65 9.58 -3.13 -1.27
C PHE A 65 9.85 -2.13 -2.40
N ALA A 66 10.49 -2.51 -3.50
CA ALA A 66 10.65 -1.64 -4.66
C ALA A 66 9.30 -1.15 -5.23
N ILE A 67 8.29 -2.04 -5.28
CA ILE A 67 6.92 -1.66 -5.68
C ILE A 67 6.31 -0.66 -4.68
N TRP A 68 6.53 -0.87 -3.38
CA TRP A 68 6.04 0.04 -2.34
C TRP A 68 6.70 1.40 -2.37
N THR A 69 8.01 1.46 -2.64
CA THR A 69 8.72 2.72 -2.87
C THR A 69 8.17 3.44 -4.09
N ALA A 70 7.93 2.73 -5.20
CA ALA A 70 7.35 3.33 -6.40
C ALA A 70 5.95 3.92 -6.14
N LEU A 71 5.12 3.23 -5.36
CA LEU A 71 3.81 3.73 -4.94
C LEU A 71 3.93 4.96 -4.03
N GLY A 72 4.86 4.96 -3.07
CA GLY A 72 5.13 6.12 -2.23
C GLY A 72 5.59 7.32 -3.04
N THR A 73 6.48 7.13 -4.02
CA THR A 73 6.91 8.19 -4.93
C THR A 73 5.76 8.74 -5.75
N ALA A 74 4.88 7.88 -6.27
CA ALA A 74 3.69 8.30 -7.01
C ALA A 74 2.71 9.09 -6.12
N ALA A 75 2.50 8.65 -4.88
CA ALA A 75 1.68 9.34 -3.89
C ALA A 75 2.26 10.74 -3.55
N TYR A 76 3.56 10.84 -3.33
CA TYR A 76 4.25 12.11 -3.11
C TYR A 76 4.09 13.05 -4.30
N ALA A 77 4.29 12.55 -5.53
CA ALA A 77 4.14 13.34 -6.75
C ALA A 77 2.69 13.84 -6.94
N ALA A 78 1.70 13.00 -6.65
CA ALA A 78 0.29 13.39 -6.69
C ALA A 78 -0.01 14.49 -5.66
N GLY A 79 0.44 14.34 -4.41
CA GLY A 79 0.27 15.35 -3.37
C GLY A 79 0.96 16.67 -3.71
N ALA A 80 2.20 16.63 -4.20
CA ALA A 80 2.92 17.81 -4.65
C ALA A 80 2.22 18.50 -5.84
N GLY A 81 1.64 17.73 -6.76
CA GLY A 81 0.85 18.24 -7.88
C GLY A 81 -0.41 18.99 -7.40
N VAL A 82 -1.15 18.41 -6.45
CA VAL A 82 -2.34 19.06 -5.86
C VAL A 82 -1.97 20.38 -5.20
N MET A 83 -0.90 20.40 -4.39
CA MET A 83 -0.40 21.63 -3.75
C MET A 83 0.02 22.69 -4.77
N ALA A 84 0.69 22.27 -5.86
CA ALA A 84 1.09 23.20 -6.92
C ALA A 84 -0.12 23.83 -7.64
N VAL A 85 -1.20 23.08 -7.85
CA VAL A 85 -2.44 23.61 -8.44
C VAL A 85 -3.14 24.56 -7.47
N GLU A 86 -3.20 24.21 -6.18
CA GLU A 86 -3.79 25.05 -5.14
C GLU A 86 -3.09 26.41 -5.04
N MET A 87 -1.75 26.43 -5.00
CA MET A 87 -0.97 27.66 -4.98
C MET A 87 -1.22 28.56 -6.21
N ARG A 88 -1.60 27.98 -7.35
CA ARG A 88 -1.83 28.75 -8.58
C ARG A 88 -3.27 29.27 -8.70
N TRP A 89 -4.27 28.54 -8.20
CA TRP A 89 -5.69 28.82 -8.49
C TRP A 89 -6.52 29.20 -7.26
N GLY A 90 -6.00 29.04 -6.03
CA GLY A 90 -6.60 29.51 -4.77
C GLY A 90 -8.01 28.94 -4.44
N THR A 91 -8.57 28.13 -5.32
CA THR A 91 -9.96 27.64 -5.29
C THR A 91 -10.03 26.12 -5.11
N VAL A 92 -8.89 25.43 -5.16
CA VAL A 92 -8.79 23.97 -4.98
C VAL A 92 -9.23 23.56 -3.57
N ALA A 93 -8.95 24.39 -2.56
CA ALA A 93 -9.30 24.13 -1.16
C ALA A 93 -10.78 23.78 -0.96
N HIS A 94 -11.68 24.42 -1.71
CA HIS A 94 -13.12 24.17 -1.63
C HIS A 94 -13.54 22.83 -2.27
N TRP A 95 -12.82 22.37 -3.28
CA TRP A 95 -13.12 21.12 -4.00
C TRP A 95 -12.42 19.90 -3.41
N LEU A 96 -11.40 20.08 -2.56
CA LEU A 96 -10.66 18.99 -1.92
C LEU A 96 -11.55 18.00 -1.15
N PRO A 97 -12.53 18.42 -0.32
CA PRO A 97 -13.40 17.48 0.40
C PRO A 97 -14.27 16.65 -0.55
N VAL A 98 -14.78 17.28 -1.61
CA VAL A 98 -15.60 16.62 -2.63
C VAL A 98 -14.76 15.61 -3.41
N ALA A 99 -13.54 15.99 -3.82
CA ALA A 99 -12.62 15.10 -4.52
C ALA A 99 -12.22 13.91 -3.64
N ALA A 100 -11.89 14.15 -2.36
CA ALA A 100 -11.59 13.09 -1.39
C ALA A 100 -12.79 12.14 -1.20
N GLY A 101 -14.00 12.69 -1.08
CA GLY A 101 -15.24 11.91 -1.00
C GLY A 101 -15.48 11.05 -2.23
N VAL A 102 -15.29 11.58 -3.43
CA VAL A 102 -15.41 10.82 -4.70
C VAL A 102 -14.38 9.69 -4.75
N VAL A 103 -13.13 9.95 -4.34
CA VAL A 103 -12.08 8.91 -4.24
C VAL A 103 -12.48 7.83 -3.25
N LEU A 104 -13.05 8.20 -2.09
CA LEU A 104 -13.54 7.24 -1.10
C LEU A 104 -14.69 6.39 -1.66
N LEU A 105 -15.67 7.00 -2.32
CA LEU A 105 -16.77 6.27 -2.95
C LEU A 105 -16.26 5.28 -4.01
N ALA A 106 -15.32 5.69 -4.86
CA ALA A 106 -14.70 4.82 -5.86
C ALA A 106 -13.91 3.67 -5.20
N ALA A 107 -13.09 3.98 -4.20
CA ALA A 107 -12.32 3.00 -3.45
C ALA A 107 -13.21 1.97 -2.74
N GLY A 108 -14.29 2.44 -2.11
CA GLY A 108 -15.30 1.60 -1.48
C GLY A 108 -16.05 0.74 -2.49
N GLY A 109 -16.40 1.30 -3.66
CA GLY A 109 -17.03 0.56 -4.76
C GLY A 109 -16.16 -0.61 -5.26
N VAL A 110 -14.85 -0.39 -5.40
CA VAL A 110 -13.90 -1.45 -5.79
C VAL A 110 -13.92 -2.62 -4.81
N GLN A 111 -14.18 -2.39 -3.51
CA GLN A 111 -14.25 -3.46 -2.51
C GLN A 111 -15.37 -4.48 -2.76
N PHE A 112 -16.44 -4.09 -3.46
CA PHE A 112 -17.56 -4.98 -3.79
C PHE A 112 -17.34 -5.77 -5.09
N THR A 113 -16.29 -5.45 -5.85
CA THR A 113 -16.10 -6.03 -7.18
C THR A 113 -15.59 -7.47 -7.12
N PRO A 114 -15.98 -8.34 -8.09
CA PRO A 114 -15.39 -9.67 -8.22
C PRO A 114 -13.89 -9.61 -8.55
N TRP A 115 -13.42 -8.49 -9.12
CA TRP A 115 -12.00 -8.23 -9.35
C TRP A 115 -11.21 -8.19 -8.02
N LYS A 116 -11.68 -7.44 -7.02
CA LYS A 116 -11.05 -7.39 -5.69
C LYS A 116 -11.00 -8.78 -5.04
N ALA A 117 -12.11 -9.53 -5.10
CA ALA A 117 -12.15 -10.89 -4.56
C ALA A 117 -11.12 -11.82 -5.23
N ARG A 118 -10.97 -11.72 -6.55
CA ARG A 118 -9.95 -12.49 -7.31
C ARG A 118 -8.53 -12.09 -6.92
N GLN A 119 -8.24 -10.80 -6.80
CA GLN A 119 -6.91 -10.33 -6.37
C GLN A 119 -6.57 -10.80 -4.96
N LEU A 120 -7.55 -10.79 -4.06
CA LEU A 120 -7.37 -11.25 -2.68
C LEU A 120 -7.13 -12.77 -2.62
N ALA A 121 -7.87 -13.56 -3.43
CA ALA A 121 -7.60 -14.98 -3.60
C ALA A 121 -6.19 -15.23 -4.16
N LEU A 122 -5.79 -14.54 -5.22
CA LEU A 122 -4.44 -14.64 -5.80
C LEU A 122 -3.35 -14.24 -4.80
N CYS A 123 -3.58 -13.22 -3.96
CA CYS A 123 -2.66 -12.87 -2.89
C CYS A 123 -2.52 -13.97 -1.83
N ARG A 124 -3.58 -14.74 -1.55
CA ARG A 124 -3.57 -15.82 -0.55
C ARG A 124 -3.07 -17.16 -1.12
N GLU A 125 -3.41 -17.45 -2.37
CA GLU A 125 -3.17 -18.73 -3.06
C GLU A 125 -1.89 -18.72 -3.92
N GLY A 126 -1.57 -17.59 -4.55
CA GLY A 126 -0.49 -17.41 -5.54
C GLY A 126 0.94 -17.47 -5.01
N SER A 127 1.14 -18.02 -3.81
CA SER A 127 2.47 -18.38 -3.28
C SER A 127 2.70 -19.89 -3.25
N GLY A 128 1.75 -20.71 -3.72
CA GLY A 128 1.88 -22.18 -3.70
C GLY A 128 1.65 -22.91 -5.02
N ARG A 129 1.05 -22.28 -6.05
CA ARG A 129 0.63 -22.96 -7.29
C ARG A 129 1.37 -22.52 -8.57
N ASP A 130 1.95 -21.32 -8.60
CA ASP A 130 2.56 -20.78 -9.81
C ASP A 130 4.08 -21.01 -9.83
N CYS A 131 4.49 -22.21 -10.26
CA CYS A 131 5.87 -22.66 -10.48
C CYS A 131 6.84 -22.50 -9.30
N PRO A 132 7.65 -23.53 -8.96
CA PRO A 132 8.79 -23.30 -8.08
C PRO A 132 9.64 -22.17 -8.70
N PRO A 133 9.90 -21.07 -7.96
CA PRO A 133 10.71 -19.98 -8.48
C PRO A 133 12.05 -20.59 -8.90
N ALA A 134 12.49 -20.27 -10.12
CA ALA A 134 13.79 -20.70 -10.58
C ALA A 134 14.82 -20.31 -9.50
N PRO A 135 15.74 -21.21 -9.10
CA PRO A 135 16.71 -20.96 -8.04
C PRO A 135 17.84 -20.04 -8.52
N ASN A 136 17.47 -18.93 -9.14
CA ASN A 136 18.35 -17.91 -9.67
C ASN A 136 17.89 -16.53 -9.17
N ALA A 137 18.83 -15.58 -9.15
CA ALA A 137 18.56 -14.23 -8.66
C ALA A 137 17.41 -13.55 -9.43
N LEU A 138 17.38 -13.70 -10.75
CA LEU A 138 16.33 -13.10 -11.57
C LEU A 138 14.92 -13.62 -11.24
N GLY A 139 14.80 -14.91 -10.94
CA GLY A 139 13.56 -15.57 -10.54
C GLY A 139 13.08 -15.07 -9.18
N ALA A 140 13.99 -14.97 -8.20
CA ALA A 140 13.69 -14.38 -6.89
C ALA A 140 13.23 -12.93 -6.99
N TRP A 141 13.91 -12.11 -7.80
CA TRP A 141 13.53 -10.71 -8.01
C TRP A 141 12.15 -10.56 -8.67
N ARG A 142 11.91 -11.28 -9.78
CA ARG A 142 10.60 -11.28 -10.46
C ARG A 142 9.48 -11.79 -9.56
N HIS A 143 9.77 -12.78 -8.71
CA HIS A 143 8.81 -13.28 -7.74
C HIS A 143 8.47 -12.21 -6.69
N GLY A 144 9.47 -11.51 -6.16
CA GLY A 144 9.29 -10.36 -5.26
C GLY A 144 8.46 -9.25 -5.88
N LEU A 145 8.74 -8.85 -7.12
CA LEU A 145 7.95 -7.85 -7.85
C LEU A 145 6.50 -8.30 -8.05
N GLY A 146 6.28 -9.55 -8.47
CA GLY A 146 4.93 -10.09 -8.65
C GLY A 146 4.13 -10.17 -7.35
N LEU A 147 4.80 -10.46 -6.22
CA LEU A 147 4.19 -10.36 -4.90
C LEU A 147 3.82 -8.92 -4.55
N GLY A 148 4.73 -7.97 -4.79
CA GLY A 148 4.49 -6.54 -4.56
C GLY A 148 3.29 -6.02 -5.34
N VAL A 149 3.22 -6.32 -6.65
CA VAL A 149 2.11 -5.90 -7.53
C VAL A 149 0.77 -6.51 -7.10
N ARG A 150 0.72 -7.81 -6.79
CA ARG A 150 -0.53 -8.43 -6.33
C ARG A 150 -0.98 -7.84 -5.00
N CYS A 151 -0.03 -7.66 -4.07
CA CYS A 151 -0.31 -7.04 -2.78
C CYS A 151 -0.89 -5.64 -2.98
N SER A 152 -0.24 -4.79 -3.77
CA SER A 152 -0.69 -3.43 -4.03
C SER A 152 -2.03 -3.36 -4.76
N LEU A 153 -2.31 -4.24 -5.72
CA LEU A 153 -3.62 -4.29 -6.38
C LEU A 153 -4.72 -4.71 -5.40
N SER A 154 -4.43 -5.64 -4.49
CA SER A 154 -5.39 -6.06 -3.48
C SER A 154 -5.66 -4.97 -2.45
N CYS A 155 -4.66 -4.31 -1.88
CA CYS A 155 -4.86 -3.28 -0.86
C CYS A 155 -4.98 -1.86 -1.42
N GLY A 156 -4.87 -1.68 -2.74
CA GLY A 156 -4.82 -0.38 -3.40
C GLY A 156 -6.04 0.50 -3.13
N SER A 157 -7.24 -0.10 -3.05
CA SER A 157 -8.45 0.64 -2.66
C SER A 157 -8.37 1.20 -1.24
N LEU A 158 -7.87 0.41 -0.28
CA LEU A 158 -7.69 0.85 1.11
C LEU A 158 -6.59 1.89 1.24
N MET A 159 -5.52 1.77 0.45
CA MET A 159 -4.46 2.77 0.37
C MET A 159 -4.98 4.08 -0.20
N LEU A 160 -5.78 4.04 -1.27
CA LEU A 160 -6.43 5.22 -1.82
C LEU A 160 -7.34 5.90 -0.79
N ALA A 161 -8.10 5.12 -0.03
CA ALA A 161 -8.93 5.65 1.05
C ALA A 161 -8.09 6.32 2.15
N LEU A 162 -6.98 5.71 2.56
CA LEU A 162 -6.04 6.29 3.53
C LEU A 162 -5.44 7.61 3.02
N LEU A 163 -5.07 7.66 1.74
CA LEU A 163 -4.56 8.89 1.11
C LEU A 163 -5.63 9.99 1.07
N ALA A 164 -6.88 9.65 0.79
CA ALA A 164 -7.98 10.61 0.66
C ALA A 164 -8.38 11.23 2.01
N VAL A 165 -8.41 10.44 3.08
CA VAL A 165 -8.72 10.94 4.44
C VAL A 165 -7.53 11.67 5.06
N GLY A 166 -6.31 11.27 4.67
CA GLY A 166 -5.06 11.87 5.13
C GLY A 166 -4.22 10.86 5.88
N MET A 167 -2.98 10.68 5.43
CA MET A 167 -2.04 9.72 6.02
C MET A 167 -1.62 10.05 7.47
N MET A 168 -1.87 11.28 7.93
CA MET A 168 -1.46 11.73 9.27
C MET A 168 -2.44 11.31 10.38
N ASP A 169 -3.62 10.80 10.05
CA ASP A 169 -4.55 10.32 11.06
C ASP A 169 -4.19 8.89 11.50
N LEU A 170 -3.61 8.78 12.70
CA LEU A 170 -3.20 7.50 13.29
C LEU A 170 -4.38 6.53 13.44
N VAL A 171 -5.59 7.04 13.67
CA VAL A 171 -6.80 6.23 13.79
C VAL A 171 -7.13 5.57 12.44
N THR A 172 -7.13 6.35 11.36
CA THR A 172 -7.36 5.84 10.00
C THR A 172 -6.25 4.87 9.60
N MET A 173 -4.99 5.16 9.94
CA MET A 173 -3.88 4.23 9.70
C MET A 173 -4.11 2.90 10.43
N ALA A 174 -4.45 2.92 11.72
CA ALA A 174 -4.74 1.71 12.49
C ALA A 174 -5.95 0.94 11.91
N ALA A 175 -7.03 1.65 11.56
CA ALA A 175 -8.22 1.05 10.97
C ALA A 175 -7.92 0.37 9.62
N VAL A 176 -7.17 1.03 8.74
CA VAL A 176 -6.74 0.46 7.45
C VAL A 176 -5.81 -0.74 7.66
N THR A 177 -4.89 -0.68 8.62
CA THR A 177 -4.04 -1.82 8.98
C THR A 177 -4.86 -3.02 9.39
N LEU A 178 -5.84 -2.80 10.27
CA LEU A 178 -6.75 -3.83 10.75
C LEU A 178 -7.60 -4.39 9.63
N ALA A 179 -8.11 -3.54 8.73
CA ALA A 179 -8.89 -3.96 7.57
C ALA A 179 -8.05 -4.84 6.63
N ILE A 180 -6.83 -4.42 6.27
CA ILE A 180 -5.92 -5.20 5.42
C ILE A 180 -5.56 -6.54 6.08
N SER A 181 -5.29 -6.51 7.39
CA SER A 181 -4.98 -7.72 8.15
C SER A 181 -6.18 -8.67 8.21
N ALA A 182 -7.37 -8.15 8.47
CA ALA A 182 -8.61 -8.92 8.50
C ALA A 182 -8.96 -9.49 7.12
N GLU A 183 -8.81 -8.74 6.04
CA GLU A 183 -9.02 -9.22 4.66
C GLU A 183 -8.11 -10.43 4.34
N ARG A 184 -6.90 -10.46 4.91
CA ARG A 184 -5.92 -11.51 4.63
C ARG A 184 -6.01 -12.72 5.57
N LEU A 185 -6.39 -12.50 6.83
CA LEU A 185 -6.40 -13.52 7.87
C LEU A 185 -7.79 -14.15 8.08
N ALA A 186 -8.87 -13.47 7.71
CA ALA A 186 -10.21 -13.97 7.96
C ALA A 186 -10.53 -15.24 7.14
N PRO A 187 -11.41 -16.13 7.67
CA PRO A 187 -11.93 -17.28 6.93
C PRO A 187 -12.68 -16.87 5.67
N ASP A 188 -13.45 -15.79 5.73
CA ASP A 188 -14.19 -15.21 4.61
C ASP A 188 -13.63 -13.82 4.24
N PRO A 189 -12.61 -13.77 3.35
CA PRO A 189 -11.97 -12.52 2.96
C PRO A 189 -12.91 -11.58 2.19
N VAL A 190 -13.90 -12.14 1.48
CA VAL A 190 -14.84 -11.37 0.66
C VAL A 190 -15.81 -10.62 1.55
N ARG A 191 -16.31 -11.26 2.61
CA ARG A 191 -17.19 -10.60 3.59
C ARG A 191 -16.49 -9.45 4.31
N VAL A 192 -15.23 -9.64 4.72
CA VAL A 192 -14.44 -8.57 5.34
C VAL A 192 -14.21 -7.41 4.37
N ALA A 193 -13.83 -7.70 3.12
CA ALA A 193 -13.66 -6.66 2.10
C ALA A 193 -14.96 -5.87 1.88
N ARG A 194 -16.11 -6.53 1.84
CA ARG A 194 -17.42 -5.85 1.74
C ARG A 194 -17.72 -4.95 2.95
N VAL A 195 -17.47 -5.42 4.18
CA VAL A 195 -17.66 -4.62 5.40
C VAL A 195 -16.75 -3.39 5.39
N ALA A 196 -15.47 -3.56 5.03
CA ALA A 196 -14.54 -2.46 4.85
C ALA A 196 -15.02 -1.49 3.75
N GLY A 197 -15.53 -2.02 2.64
CA GLY A 197 -16.14 -1.24 1.56
C GLY A 197 -17.31 -0.38 2.03
N VAL A 198 -18.24 -0.93 2.82
CA VAL A 198 -19.35 -0.16 3.40
C VAL A 198 -18.81 0.97 4.27
N ALA A 199 -17.84 0.70 5.14
CA ALA A 199 -17.25 1.72 6.01
C ALA A 199 -16.60 2.87 5.21
N ILE A 200 -15.86 2.54 4.14
CA ILE A 200 -15.23 3.53 3.26
C ILE A 200 -16.27 4.36 2.50
N VAL A 201 -17.32 3.73 1.98
CA VAL A 201 -18.42 4.44 1.30
C VAL A 201 -19.11 5.40 2.26
N LEU A 202 -19.42 4.95 3.49
CA LEU A 202 -20.03 5.80 4.51
C LEU A 202 -19.12 6.98 4.87
N ALA A 203 -17.82 6.74 5.04
CA ALA A 203 -16.85 7.81 5.25
C ALA A 203 -16.85 8.82 4.08
N GLY A 204 -16.87 8.34 2.83
CA GLY A 204 -16.97 9.17 1.63
C GLY A 204 -18.23 10.05 1.61
N VAL A 205 -19.39 9.47 1.91
CA VAL A 205 -20.65 10.23 2.01
C VAL A 205 -20.57 11.28 3.12
N LEU A 206 -20.03 10.92 4.29
CA LEU A 206 -19.88 11.86 5.41
C LEU A 206 -18.90 12.99 5.11
N THR A 207 -17.82 12.73 4.38
CA THR A 207 -16.86 13.76 3.95
C THR A 207 -17.46 14.74 2.95
N ILE A 208 -18.40 14.30 2.10
CA ILE A 208 -19.12 15.20 1.17
C ILE A 208 -20.21 15.99 1.91
N ALA A 209 -20.89 15.35 2.87
CA ALA A 209 -22.00 15.94 3.60
C ALA A 209 -21.57 16.97 4.65
N ARG A 210 -20.30 17.00 5.04
CA ARG A 210 -19.73 18.01 5.95
C ARG A 210 -18.95 19.04 5.10
N PRO A 211 -19.60 20.15 4.68
CA PRO A 211 -18.93 21.20 3.92
C PRO A 211 -17.88 21.94 4.75
#